data_AF-A0AAV6I0X0-F1
#
_entry.id   AF-A0AAV6I0X0-F1
#
_cell.length_a   1.000
_cell.length_b   1.000
_cell.length_c   1.000
_cell.angle_alpha   90.00
_cell.angle_beta   90.00
_cell.angle_gamma   90.00
#
_symmetry.space_group_name_H-M   'P 1'
#
loop_
_entity.id
_entity.type
_entity.pdbx_description
1 polymer ?
#
loop_
_entity_poly.entity_id
_entity_poly.type
_entity_poly.pdbx_seq_one_letter_code
_entity_poly.pdbx_strand_id
1 'polypeptide(L)'
;MCQESTKLACLAAPSNEAYTIYIETMNDLSKKLLKVTSYVPPINVCYEKDDLHSTEPSQVLLSDPNISQTKGRKKDVKKKDAIIHSGRLKSGIELALNKKKRKCHLCNKLGHDKRTCPSNPMSKTHVSGL
;
A
#
# COMPACT_ATOMS: atom_id res chain seq x y z
N MET A 1 17.42 6.84 4.95
CA MET A 1 17.37 8.02 5.85
C MET A 1 15.99 8.66 5.88
N CYS A 2 14.93 7.96 6.36
CA CYS A 2 13.60 8.59 6.57
C CYS A 2 12.82 8.01 7.76
N GLN A 3 13.37 7.02 8.46
CA GLN A 3 12.64 6.27 9.49
C GLN A 3 12.20 7.16 10.66
N GLU A 4 13.05 8.10 11.08
CA GLU A 4 12.77 9.00 12.19
C GLU A 4 11.70 10.03 11.84
N SER A 5 11.74 10.62 10.64
CA SER A 5 10.71 11.55 10.16
C SER A 5 9.35 10.88 10.08
N THR A 6 9.29 9.64 9.55
CA THR A 6 8.05 8.86 9.52
C THR A 6 7.54 8.56 10.93
N LYS A 7 8.42 8.20 11.87
CA LYS A 7 8.04 7.96 13.27
C LYS A 7 7.43 9.22 13.89
N LEU A 8 8.04 10.38 13.70
CA LEU A 8 7.54 11.67 14.23
C LEU A 8 6.20 12.06 13.61
N ALA A 9 6.02 11.87 12.30
CA ALA A 9 4.74 12.10 11.63
C ALA A 9 3.63 11.21 12.21
N CYS A 10 3.92 9.94 12.46
CA CYS A 10 2.95 9.02 13.08
C CYS A 10 2.58 9.41 14.50
N LEU A 11 3.52 9.95 15.28
CA LEU A 11 3.25 10.46 16.64
C LEU A 11 2.41 11.74 16.62
N ALA A 12 2.60 12.61 15.63
CA ALA A 12 1.87 13.87 15.48
C ALA A 12 0.46 13.69 14.90
N ALA A 13 0.21 12.63 14.11
CA ALA A 13 -1.04 12.39 13.39
C ALA A 13 -2.34 12.43 14.23
N PRO A 14 -2.39 11.99 15.50
CA PRO A 14 -3.63 11.97 16.28
C PRO A 14 -4.15 13.34 16.71
N SER A 15 -3.30 14.39 16.72
CA SER A 15 -3.68 15.75 17.12
C SER A 15 -3.45 16.73 15.98
N ASN A 16 -4.48 17.51 15.66
CA ASN A 16 -4.37 18.54 14.62
C ASN A 16 -3.29 19.58 14.97
N GLU A 17 -3.20 19.95 16.25
CA GLU A 17 -2.18 20.89 16.74
C GLU A 17 -0.78 20.31 16.59
N ALA A 18 -0.56 19.05 16.99
CA ALA A 18 0.73 18.38 16.86
C ALA A 18 1.14 18.20 15.39
N TYR A 19 0.18 17.90 14.51
CA TYR A 19 0.41 17.78 13.07
C TYR A 19 0.82 19.10 12.43
N THR A 20 0.15 20.21 12.78
CA THR A 20 0.51 21.55 12.29
C THR A 20 1.94 21.92 12.71
N ILE A 21 2.29 21.71 13.98
CA ILE A 21 3.65 21.94 14.50
C ILE A 21 4.67 21.08 13.74
N TYR A 22 4.37 19.80 13.50
CA TYR A 22 5.25 18.91 12.73
C TYR A 22 5.49 19.43 11.31
N ILE A 23 4.45 19.87 10.59
CA ILE A 23 4.59 20.35 9.21
C ILE A 23 5.33 21.70 9.15
N GLU A 24 5.03 22.63 10.05
CA GLU A 24 5.72 23.94 10.11
C GLU A 24 7.22 23.78 10.36
N THR A 25 7.58 22.94 11.34
CA THR A 25 8.99 22.66 11.65
C THR A 25 9.73 22.01 10.49
N MET A 26 9.09 21.07 9.78
CA MET A 26 9.69 20.43 8.60
C MET A 26 9.91 21.43 7.45
N ASN A 27 8.97 22.35 7.23
CA ASN A 27 9.10 23.40 6.22
C ASN A 27 10.23 24.38 6.55
N ASP A 28 10.37 24.77 7.80
CA ASP A 28 11.44 25.67 8.24
C ASP A 28 12.81 25.01 8.19
N LEU A 29 12.90 23.73 8.57
CA LEU A 29 14.12 22.93 8.39
C LEU A 29 14.49 22.84 6.91
N SER A 30 13.53 22.59 6.01
CA SER A 30 13.76 22.55 4.57
C SER A 30 14.33 23.86 4.03
N LYS A 31 13.75 25.02 4.41
CA LYS A 31 14.27 26.35 4.05
C LYS A 31 15.69 26.58 4.57
N LYS A 32 15.97 26.17 5.81
CA LYS A 32 17.32 26.28 6.40
C LYS A 32 18.32 25.42 5.65
N LEU A 33 17.97 24.18 5.31
CA LEU A 33 18.81 23.28 4.53
C LEU A 33 19.07 23.82 3.13
N LEU A 34 18.07 24.35 2.45
CA LEU A 34 18.22 25.01 1.13
C LEU A 34 19.24 26.14 1.20
N LYS A 35 19.18 26.96 2.25
CA LYS A 35 20.14 28.05 2.49
C LYS A 35 21.55 27.54 2.78
N VAL A 36 21.71 26.38 3.42
CA VAL A 36 23.03 25.77 3.64
C VAL A 36 23.57 25.16 2.33
N THR A 37 22.72 24.51 1.55
CA THR A 37 23.12 23.89 0.28
C THR A 37 23.46 24.92 -0.80
N SER A 38 22.99 26.17 -0.69
CA SER A 38 23.32 27.24 -1.65
C SER A 38 24.74 27.81 -1.50
N TYR A 39 25.47 27.50 -0.41
CA TYR A 39 26.87 27.93 -0.22
C TYR A 39 27.89 26.91 -0.74
N VAL A 40 27.44 25.76 -1.22
CA VAL A 40 28.29 24.74 -1.85
C VAL A 40 28.14 24.91 -3.37
N PRO A 41 29.23 25.04 -4.15
CA PRO A 41 29.12 25.15 -5.59
C PRO A 41 28.43 23.91 -6.15
N PRO A 42 27.65 24.05 -7.25
CA PRO A 42 26.87 22.96 -7.79
C PRO A 42 27.83 21.86 -8.25
N ILE A 43 27.76 20.70 -7.60
CA ILE A 43 28.28 19.47 -8.20
C ILE A 43 27.46 19.26 -9.47
N ASN A 44 28.16 19.34 -10.59
CA ASN A 44 27.70 19.22 -11.96
C ASN A 44 26.63 18.12 -12.12
N VAL A 45 25.37 18.53 -12.19
CA VAL A 45 24.27 17.72 -12.75
C VAL A 45 24.02 18.26 -14.14
N CYS A 46 24.32 17.43 -15.14
CA CYS A 46 24.40 17.79 -16.55
C CYS A 46 23.11 18.46 -17.05
N TYR A 47 23.24 19.69 -17.53
CA TYR A 47 22.24 20.40 -18.32
C TYR A 47 22.61 20.23 -19.80
N GLU A 48 21.80 19.48 -20.54
CA GLU A 48 21.78 19.57 -22.00
C GLU A 48 20.75 20.64 -22.40
N LYS A 49 21.19 21.54 -23.28
CA LYS A 49 20.43 22.65 -23.87
C LYS A 49 19.62 22.13 -25.04
N ASP A 50 18.40 22.63 -25.25
CA ASP A 50 17.80 22.75 -26.58
C ASP A 50 16.73 23.88 -26.61
N ASP A 51 16.64 24.52 -27.77
CA ASP A 51 16.15 25.88 -28.03
C ASP A 51 14.61 26.14 -27.99
N LEU A 52 14.28 27.26 -27.34
CA LEU A 52 13.28 28.30 -27.62
C LEU A 52 12.07 28.01 -28.56
N HIS A 53 10.83 27.99 -28.00
CA HIS A 53 9.67 28.84 -28.41
C HIS A 53 8.44 28.69 -27.48
N SER A 54 7.87 29.84 -27.07
CA SER A 54 6.53 30.18 -26.54
C SER A 54 5.73 29.27 -25.57
N THR A 55 5.54 29.82 -24.36
CA THR A 55 4.33 29.84 -23.50
C THR A 55 3.74 28.51 -23.00
N GLU A 56 3.83 28.33 -21.67
CA GLU A 56 3.15 27.35 -20.78
C GLU A 56 3.48 25.85 -21.00
N PRO A 57 4.39 25.24 -20.20
CA PRO A 57 4.68 23.82 -20.30
C PRO A 57 3.81 22.98 -19.35
N SER A 58 2.78 22.42 -19.96
CA SER A 58 2.08 21.18 -19.60
C SER A 58 2.95 20.12 -18.92
N GLN A 59 2.52 19.69 -17.72
CA GLN A 59 2.54 18.32 -17.17
C GLN A 59 3.68 17.38 -17.63
N VAL A 60 4.74 17.27 -16.82
CA VAL A 60 5.67 16.13 -16.89
C VAL A 60 5.26 15.10 -15.83
N LEU A 61 4.61 14.05 -16.30
CA LEU A 61 4.30 12.83 -15.57
C LEU A 61 5.62 12.08 -15.34
N LEU A 62 6.35 12.43 -14.27
CA LEU A 62 7.54 11.71 -13.86
C LEU A 62 7.12 10.34 -13.32
N SER A 63 7.16 9.33 -14.18
CA SER A 63 7.02 7.94 -13.74
C SER A 63 8.28 7.54 -12.96
N ASP A 64 8.06 6.95 -11.80
CA ASP A 64 9.08 6.55 -10.83
C ASP A 64 10.06 5.51 -11.44
N PRO A 65 11.39 5.71 -11.41
CA PRO A 65 12.37 4.84 -12.08
C PRO A 65 12.53 3.43 -11.49
N ASN A 66 11.72 3.01 -10.52
CA ASN A 66 11.81 1.69 -9.90
C ASN A 66 10.48 0.93 -9.88
N ILE A 67 9.74 0.95 -10.98
CA ILE A 67 8.80 -0.15 -11.25
C ILE A 67 9.56 -1.21 -12.05
N SER A 68 10.11 -2.18 -11.32
CA SER A 68 10.50 -3.46 -11.90
C SER A 68 9.27 -4.05 -12.59
N GLN A 69 9.27 -4.05 -13.92
CA GLN A 69 8.28 -4.78 -14.72
C GLN A 69 8.47 -6.27 -14.43
N THR A 70 7.87 -6.80 -13.36
CA THR A 70 7.79 -8.24 -13.19
C THR A 70 7.00 -8.76 -14.38
N LYS A 71 7.64 -9.57 -15.23
CA LYS A 71 7.00 -10.20 -16.39
C LYS A 71 5.70 -10.85 -15.92
N GLY A 72 4.58 -10.20 -16.21
CA GLY A 72 3.27 -10.64 -15.75
C GLY A 72 3.00 -12.06 -16.22
N ARG A 73 2.44 -12.89 -15.34
CA ARG A 73 1.89 -14.18 -15.75
C ARG A 73 0.80 -13.93 -16.78
N LYS A 74 0.86 -14.58 -17.95
CA LYS A 74 -0.22 -14.50 -18.95
C LYS A 74 -1.53 -14.81 -18.26
N LYS A 75 -2.48 -13.88 -18.36
CA LYS A 75 -3.82 -14.05 -17.81
C LYS A 75 -4.54 -15.04 -18.72
N ASP A 76 -4.57 -16.30 -18.32
CA ASP A 76 -5.45 -17.29 -18.94
C ASP A 76 -6.89 -16.85 -18.64
N VAL A 77 -7.52 -16.20 -19.62
CA VAL A 77 -8.91 -15.75 -19.51
C VAL A 77 -9.81 -16.99 -19.60
N LYS A 78 -9.97 -17.73 -18.51
CA LYS A 78 -11.17 -18.55 -18.30
C LYS A 78 -12.28 -17.62 -17.81
N LYS A 79 -12.96 -17.02 -18.79
CA LYS A 79 -14.10 -16.11 -18.67
C LYS A 79 -15.34 -16.84 -18.13
N LYS A 80 -15.38 -17.09 -16.83
CA LYS A 80 -16.58 -17.54 -16.08
C LYS A 80 -16.33 -17.04 -14.65
N ASP A 81 -16.61 -15.80 -14.28
CA ASP A 81 -17.93 -15.33 -13.82
C ASP A 81 -17.92 -13.80 -13.60
N ALA A 82 -17.22 -13.04 -14.46
CA ALA A 82 -17.06 -11.58 -14.31
C ALA A 82 -18.25 -10.78 -14.87
N ILE A 83 -19.48 -11.11 -14.47
CA ILE A 83 -20.68 -10.38 -14.88
C ILE A 83 -21.54 -10.08 -13.67
N ILE A 84 -21.11 -9.20 -12.75
CA ILE A 84 -22.05 -8.47 -11.88
C ILE A 84 -21.55 -7.02 -11.69
N HIS A 85 -21.93 -6.16 -12.64
CA HIS A 85 -22.25 -4.71 -12.55
C HIS A 85 -21.22 -3.58 -12.37
N SER A 86 -19.93 -3.81 -12.20
CA SER A 86 -18.95 -2.75 -12.48
C SER A 86 -17.65 -3.39 -12.93
N GLY A 87 -17.00 -2.90 -13.98
CA GLY A 87 -15.72 -3.45 -14.46
C GLY A 87 -14.56 -3.38 -13.46
N ARG A 88 -14.85 -3.05 -12.19
CA ARG A 88 -13.92 -3.00 -11.08
C ARG A 88 -13.59 -4.41 -10.62
N LEU A 89 -12.31 -4.76 -10.70
CA LEU A 89 -11.77 -5.97 -10.07
C LEU A 89 -11.95 -5.84 -8.55
N LYS A 90 -12.52 -6.87 -7.91
CA LYS A 90 -12.69 -6.88 -6.44
C LYS A 90 -11.33 -6.88 -5.74
N SER A 91 -11.22 -6.10 -4.66
CA SER A 91 -9.99 -6.08 -3.84
C SER A 91 -9.80 -7.41 -3.10
N GLY A 92 -8.58 -7.68 -2.61
CA GLY A 92 -8.32 -8.87 -1.79
C GLY A 92 -9.21 -8.96 -0.54
N ILE A 93 -9.53 -7.80 0.05
CA ILE A 93 -10.43 -7.68 1.21
C ILE A 93 -11.87 -8.03 0.79
N GLU A 94 -12.38 -7.44 -0.29
CA GLU A 94 -13.73 -7.72 -0.79
C GLU A 94 -13.91 -9.20 -1.17
N LEU A 95 -12.87 -9.82 -1.74
CA LEU A 95 -12.87 -11.25 -2.04
C LEU A 95 -12.83 -12.09 -0.76
N ALA A 96 -12.12 -11.66 0.28
CA ALA A 96 -12.07 -12.38 1.55
C ALA A 96 -13.43 -12.32 2.29
N LEU A 97 -14.07 -11.16 2.31
CA LEU A 97 -15.38 -10.96 2.95
C LEU A 97 -16.52 -11.70 2.24
N ASN A 98 -16.48 -11.75 0.90
CA ASN A 98 -17.51 -12.43 0.11
C ASN A 98 -17.33 -13.96 0.01
N LYS A 99 -16.29 -14.53 0.63
CA LYS A 99 -16.11 -15.98 0.64
C LYS A 99 -17.07 -16.62 1.64
N LYS A 100 -17.87 -17.57 1.15
CA LYS A 100 -18.69 -18.44 2.01
C LYS A 100 -17.79 -19.13 3.03
N LYS A 101 -18.18 -19.12 4.31
CA LYS A 101 -17.48 -19.86 5.37
C LYS A 101 -17.40 -21.33 4.98
N ARG A 102 -16.21 -21.93 5.08
CA ARG A 102 -15.98 -23.33 4.73
C ARG A 102 -16.68 -24.23 5.75
N LYS A 103 -17.34 -25.28 5.24
CA LYS A 103 -17.91 -26.35 6.06
C LYS A 103 -16.83 -27.37 6.39
N CYS A 104 -16.88 -27.95 7.59
CA CYS A 104 -16.05 -29.07 7.96
C CYS A 104 -16.29 -30.25 7.00
N HIS A 105 -15.24 -30.82 6.42
CA HIS A 105 -15.38 -31.91 5.46
C HIS A 105 -15.80 -33.26 6.09
N LEU A 106 -15.72 -33.38 7.42
CA LEU A 106 -16.17 -34.59 8.14
C LEU A 106 -17.65 -34.54 8.49
N CYS A 107 -18.12 -33.46 9.13
CA CYS A 107 -19.48 -33.36 9.66
C CYS A 107 -20.36 -32.35 8.92
N ASN A 108 -19.83 -31.66 7.91
CA ASN A 108 -20.51 -30.63 7.11
C ASN A 108 -21.06 -29.43 7.89
N LYS A 109 -20.70 -29.27 9.17
CA LYS A 109 -21.05 -28.11 10.00
C LYS A 109 -20.05 -26.97 9.81
N LEU A 110 -20.50 -25.74 10.07
CA LEU A 110 -19.65 -24.54 10.05
C LEU A 110 -18.94 -24.34 11.40
N GLY A 111 -17.92 -23.48 11.42
CA GLY A 111 -17.24 -23.03 12.64
C GLY A 111 -15.97 -23.79 13.01
N HIS A 112 -15.64 -24.87 12.31
CA HIS A 112 -14.42 -25.65 12.51
C HIS A 112 -14.01 -26.38 11.23
N ASP A 113 -12.79 -26.89 11.20
CA ASP A 113 -12.25 -27.71 10.10
C ASP A 113 -12.14 -29.17 10.52
N LYS A 114 -11.82 -30.08 9.57
CA LYS A 114 -11.65 -31.52 9.81
C LYS A 114 -10.74 -31.84 11.01
N ARG A 115 -9.69 -31.03 11.22
CA ARG A 115 -8.69 -31.24 12.28
C ARG A 115 -9.26 -30.97 13.68
N THR A 116 -10.16 -29.99 13.79
CA THR A 116 -10.79 -29.55 15.04
C THR A 116 -12.25 -30.00 15.16
N CYS A 117 -12.67 -30.93 14.29
CA CYS A 117 -14.03 -31.43 14.30
C CYS A 117 -14.29 -32.26 15.55
N PRO A 118 -15.35 -31.99 16.33
CA PRO A 118 -15.70 -32.79 17.50
C PRO A 118 -15.95 -34.28 17.17
N SER A 119 -16.35 -34.58 15.93
CA SER A 119 -16.56 -35.95 15.44
C SER A 119 -15.26 -36.60 14.92
N ASN A 120 -14.13 -35.90 14.93
CA ASN A 120 -12.84 -36.47 14.56
C ASN A 120 -12.24 -37.19 15.77
N PRO A 121 -12.03 -38.52 15.71
CA PRO A 121 -11.48 -39.30 16.82
C PRO A 121 -10.03 -38.89 17.17
N MET A 122 -9.34 -38.18 16.27
CA MET A 122 -8.00 -37.66 16.48
C MET A 122 -7.97 -36.17 16.86
N SER A 123 -9.13 -35.50 16.96
CA SER A 123 -9.13 -34.10 17.41
C SER A 123 -8.82 -34.08 18.90
N LYS A 124 -7.74 -33.38 19.28
CA LYS A 124 -7.48 -33.09 20.69
C LYS A 124 -8.61 -32.18 21.14
N THR A 125 -9.48 -32.70 21.99
CA THR A 125 -10.68 -32.05 22.53
C THR A 125 -10.29 -30.67 23.07
N HIS A 126 -10.60 -29.61 22.33
CA HIS A 126 -10.54 -28.26 22.89
C HIS A 126 -11.82 -28.09 23.67
N VAL A 127 -11.71 -28.20 25.00
CA VAL A 127 -12.78 -27.94 25.95
C VAL A 127 -13.33 -26.54 25.69
N SER A 128 -14.61 -26.45 25.34
CA SER A 128 -15.40 -25.23 25.42
C SER A 128 -16.01 -25.17 26.82
N GLY A 129 -15.63 -24.19 27.64
CA GLY A 129 -16.24 -24.00 28.96
C GLY A 129 -15.68 -22.83 29.75
N LEU A 130 -16.10 -21.62 29.39
CA LEU A 130 -16.66 -20.55 30.24
C LEU A 130 -16.78 -19.25 29.43
#